data_AF-A0A7X4HVR4-F1
#
_entry.id   AF-A0A7X4HVR4-F1
#
_cell.length_a   1.000
_cell.length_b   1.000
_cell.length_c   1.000
_cell.angle_alpha   90.00
_cell.angle_beta   90.00
_cell.angle_gamma   90.00
#
_symmetry.space_group_name_H-M   'P 1'
#
loop_
_entity.id
_entity.type
_entity.pdbx_description
1 polymer ?
#
loop_
_entity_poly.entity_id
_entity_poly.type
_entity_poly.pdbx_seq_one_letter_code
_entity_poly.pdbx_strand_id
1 'polypeptide(L)' 'MHLPVDLLASVDRQARALAMSRNRYIIRALERALATETGWSAEFLEALGSARADVEGRREMEDLRVAVAAGRTRKGPPL' A
#
# COMPACT_ATOMS: atom_id res chain seq x y z
N MET A 1 25.66 3.77 10.91
CA MET A 1 24.37 3.56 11.61
C MET A 1 24.69 2.82 12.91
N HIS A 2 24.34 3.38 14.06
CA HIS A 2 24.61 2.77 15.37
C HIS A 2 23.33 2.12 15.88
N LEU A 3 23.36 0.80 16.05
CA LEU A 3 22.26 0.04 16.66
C LEU A 3 22.70 -0.37 18.07
N PRO A 4 21.79 -0.31 19.07
CA PRO A 4 22.09 -0.80 20.41
C PRO A 4 22.61 -2.23 20.41
N VAL A 5 23.57 -2.54 21.29
CA VAL A 5 24.25 -3.85 21.34
C VAL A 5 23.25 -4.99 21.55
N ASP A 6 22.26 -4.79 22.42
CA ASP A 6 21.24 -5.80 22.71
C ASP A 6 20.35 -6.10 21.49
N LEU A 7 20.05 -5.05 20.72
CA LEU A 7 19.31 -5.18 19.47
C LEU A 7 20.13 -5.94 18.43
N LEU A 8 21.42 -5.62 18.29
CA LEU A 8 22.33 -6.35 17.39
C LEU A 8 22.43 -7.83 17.75
N ALA A 9 22.53 -8.16 19.04
CA ALA A 9 22.55 -9.54 19.50
C ALA A 9 21.25 -10.29 19.15
N SER A 10 20.10 -9.62 19.27
CA SER A 10 18.81 -10.20 18.87
C SER A 10 18.74 -10.43 17.35
N VAL A 11 19.15 -9.44 16.56
CA VAL A 11 19.22 -9.52 15.09
C VAL A 11 20.13 -10.68 14.65
N ASP A 12 21.28 -10.85 15.28
CA ASP A 12 22.20 -11.94 14.96
C ASP A 12 21.60 -13.32 15.23
N ARG A 13 20.90 -13.49 16.36
CA ARG A 13 20.20 -14.75 16.66
C ARG A 13 19.16 -15.07 15.59
N GLN A 14 18.37 -14.07 15.20
CA GLN A 14 17.31 -14.24 14.20
C GLN A 14 17.88 -14.50 12.79
N ALA A 15 18.95 -13.79 12.42
CA ALA A 15 19.62 -13.98 11.14
C ALA A 15 20.21 -15.40 11.03
N ARG A 16 20.86 -15.90 12.09
CA ARG A 16 21.39 -17.27 12.16
C ARG A 16 20.29 -18.32 12.06
N ALA A 17 19.17 -18.14 12.77
CA ALA A 17 18.03 -19.06 12.72
C ALA A 17 17.46 -19.19 11.30
N LEU A 18 17.60 -18.17 10.47
CA LEU A 18 17.14 -18.14 9.08
C LEU A 18 18.26 -18.41 8.06
N ALA A 19 19.47 -18.78 8.51
CA ALA A 19 20.65 -18.94 7.66
C ALA A 19 20.95 -17.72 6.75
N MET A 20 20.69 -16.52 7.25
CA MET A 20 20.93 -15.26 6.55
C MET A 20 22.12 -14.50 7.17
N SER A 21 22.79 -13.67 6.37
CA SER A 21 23.69 -12.66 6.94
C SER A 21 22.89 -11.60 7.70
N ARG A 22 23.51 -10.99 8.71
CA ARG A 22 22.91 -9.89 9.49
C ARG A 22 22.31 -8.82 8.58
N ASN A 23 23.08 -8.34 7.60
CA ASN A 23 22.64 -7.29 6.69
C ASN A 23 21.45 -7.73 5.84
N ARG A 24 21.46 -8.98 5.34
CA ARG A 24 20.32 -9.52 4.57
C ARG A 24 19.06 -9.61 5.43
N TYR A 25 19.20 -9.98 6.71
CA TYR A 25 18.08 -10.00 7.64
C TYR A 25 17.56 -8.58 7.92
N ILE A 26 18.44 -7.62 8.17
CA ILE A 26 18.07 -6.21 8.40
C ILE A 26 17.31 -5.65 7.19
N ILE A 27 17.84 -5.83 5.98
CA ILE A 27 17.19 -5.36 4.75
C ILE A 27 15.81 -5.98 4.60
N ARG A 28 15.69 -7.31 4.74
CA ARG A 28 14.41 -8.01 4.65
C ARG A 28 13.39 -7.53 5.69
N ALA A 29 13.85 -7.24 6.91
CA ALA A 29 13.00 -6.73 7.98
C ALA A 29 12.50 -5.32 7.68
N LEU A 30 13.37 -4.45 7.15
CA LEU A 30 13.01 -3.10 6.71
C LEU A 30 12.05 -3.14 5.51
N GLU A 31 12.32 -3.97 4.51
CA GLU A 31 11.43 -4.17 3.36
C GLU A 31 10.04 -4.63 3.81
N ARG A 32 9.96 -5.55 4.79
CA ARG A 32 8.68 -6.00 5.34
C ARG A 32 7.96 -4.90 6.13
N ALA A 33 8.68 -4.12 6.93
CA ALA A 33 8.09 -3.01 7.67
C ALA A 33 7.54 -1.96 6.71
N LEU A 34 8.33 -1.57 5.70
CA LEU A 34 7.91 -0.67 4.64
C LEU A 34 6.74 -1.23 3.84
N ALA A 35 6.74 -2.51 3.49
CA ALA A 35 5.60 -3.14 2.80
C ALA A 35 4.33 -3.12 3.67
N THR A 36 4.47 -3.23 4.99
CA THR A 36 3.33 -3.09 5.92
C THR A 36 2.85 -1.63 6.00
N GLU A 37 3.77 -0.66 5.87
CA GLU A 37 3.47 0.77 5.78
C GLU A 37 3.03 1.23 4.38
N THR A 38 3.23 0.42 3.32
CA THR A 38 2.79 0.74 1.95
C THR A 38 1.29 0.53 1.72
N GLY A 39 0.55 0.14 2.76
CA GLY A 39 -0.90 0.32 2.78
C GLY A 39 -1.24 1.81 2.84
N TRP A 40 -2.36 2.20 2.23
CA TRP A 40 -2.90 3.54 2.42
C TRP A 40 -3.11 3.78 3.92
N SER A 41 -2.63 4.91 4.44
CA SER A 41 -2.80 5.21 5.87
C SER A 41 -4.28 5.33 6.21
N ALA A 42 -4.65 5.01 7.45
CA ALA A 42 -6.03 5.10 7.90
C ALA A 42 -6.56 6.54 7.73
N GLU A 43 -5.73 7.54 8.01
CA GLU A 43 -6.03 8.96 7.83
C GLU A 43 -6.28 9.31 6.37
N PHE A 44 -5.54 8.70 5.45
CA PHE A 44 -5.75 8.89 4.02
C PHE A 44 -7.06 8.23 3.54
N LEU A 45 -7.39 7.04 4.04
CA LEU A 45 -8.64 6.36 3.74
C LEU A 45 -9.85 7.13 4.31
N GLU A 46 -9.73 7.67 5.52
CA GLU A 46 -10.71 8.57 6.13
C GLU A 46 -10.86 9.88 5.34
N ALA A 47 -9.74 10.46 4.87
CA ALA A 47 -9.76 11.62 3.98
C ALA A 47 -10.48 11.30 2.65
N LEU A 48 -10.30 10.11 2.10
CA LEU A 48 -10.98 9.67 0.87
C LEU A 48 -12.48 9.39 1.07
N GLY A 49 -12.86 8.81 2.21
CA GLY A 49 -14.27 8.58 2.56
C GLY A 49 -15.01 9.87 2.91
N SER A 50 -14.31 10.82 3.54
CA SER A 50 -14.83 12.14 3.91
C SER A 50 -14.75 13.17 2.77
N ALA A 51 -13.90 12.93 1.76
CA ALA A 51 -13.99 13.54 0.44
C ALA A 51 -15.29 13.06 -0.23
N ARG A 52 -16.41 13.51 0.32
CA ARG A 52 -17.72 13.44 -0.29
C ARG A 52 -17.53 14.04 -1.68
N ALA A 53 -17.74 13.24 -2.72
CA ALA A 53 -17.83 13.78 -4.08
C ALA A 53 -18.84 14.92 -3.99
N ASP A 54 -18.34 16.14 -4.09
CA ASP A 54 -19.15 17.33 -4.08
C ASP A 54 -20.06 17.30 -5.31
N VAL A 55 -20.90 18.32 -5.47
CA VAL A 55 -21.83 18.34 -6.61
C VAL A 55 -21.04 18.23 -7.94
N GLU A 56 -19.83 18.75 -7.98
CA GLU A 56 -18.94 18.73 -9.14
C GLU A 56 -18.35 17.33 -9.39
N GLY A 57 -17.75 16.68 -8.38
CA GLY A 57 -17.21 15.32 -8.52
C GLY A 57 -18.27 14.27 -8.84
N ARG A 58 -19.51 14.44 -8.36
CA ARG A 58 -20.64 13.57 -8.76
C ARG A 58 -21.04 13.77 -10.21
N ARG A 59 -20.96 15.00 -10.72
CA ARG A 59 -21.26 15.33 -12.12
C ARG A 59 -20.18 14.80 -13.05
N GLU A 60 -18.91 14.98 -12.70
CA GLU A 60 -17.78 14.43 -13.45
C GLU A 60 -17.83 12.90 -13.53
N MET A 61 -18.23 12.23 -12.44
CA MET A 61 -18.41 10.77 -12.44
C MET A 61 -19.55 10.34 -13.38
N GLU A 62 -20.63 11.09 -13.44
CA GLU A 62 -21.76 10.80 -14.34
C GLU A 62 -21.37 11.06 -15.80
N ASP A 63 -20.69 12.16 -16.10
CA ASP A 63 -20.17 12.47 -17.43
C ASP A 63 -19.18 11.38 -17.90
N LEU A 64 -18.32 10.89 -16.99
CA LEU A 64 -17.41 9.76 -17.27
C LEU A 64 -18.18 8.46 -17.55
N ARG A 65 -19.25 8.17 -16.80
CA ARG A 65 -20.10 6.99 -17.05
C ARG A 65 -20.77 7.07 -18.41
N VAL A 66 -21.28 8.23 -18.79
CA VAL A 66 -21.89 8.46 -20.10
C VAL A 66 -20.85 8.29 -21.21
N ALA A 67 -19.66 8.88 -21.06
CA ALA A 67 -18.57 8.75 -22.03
C ALA A 67 -18.12 7.29 -22.20
N VAL A 68 -17.96 6.56 -21.09
CA VAL A 68 -17.64 5.12 -21.13
C VAL A 68 -18.75 4.37 -21.84
N ALA A 69 -20.02 4.57 -21.47
CA ALA A 69 -21.15 3.90 -22.10
C ALA A 69 -21.24 4.16 -23.61
N ALA A 70 -21.00 5.40 -24.05
CA ALA A 70 -20.96 5.79 -25.46
C ALA A 70 -19.79 5.14 -26.21
N GLY A 71 -18.63 4.98 -25.54
CA GLY A 71 -17.45 4.30 -26.09
C GLY A 71 -17.53 2.77 -26.06
N ARG A 72 -18.55 2.16 -25.42
CA ARG A 72 -18.69 0.70 -25.38
C ARG A 72 -19.06 0.15 -26.74
N THR A 73 -18.08 -0.41 -27.43
CA THR A 73 -18.31 -1.29 -28.58
C THR A 73 -18.71 -2.69 -28.08
N ARG A 74 -20.03 -2.95 -28.06
CA ARG A 74 -20.73 -4.25 -28.06
C ARG A 74 -20.46 -5.32 -26.99
N LYS A 75 -19.44 -5.26 -26.13
CA LYS A 75 -19.24 -6.29 -25.08
C LYS A 75 -19.93 -5.89 -23.76
N GLY A 76 -20.84 -6.75 -23.28
CA GLY A 76 -21.50 -6.58 -21.98
C GLY A 76 -20.52 -6.64 -20.81
N PRO A 77 -20.89 -6.11 -19.63
CA PRO A 77 -20.04 -6.13 -18.44
C PRO A 77 -19.77 -7.58 -17.99
N PRO A 78 -18.58 -7.87 -17.39
CA PRO A 78 -18.34 -9.17 -16.78
C PRO A 78 -19.35 -9.39 -15.64
N LEU A 79 -19.96 -10.58 -15.62
CA LEU A 79 -20.82 -11.07 -14.53
C LEU A 79 -19.99 -11.37 -13.28
#